data_AF-A0A8D1VC32-F1
#
_entry.id   AF-A0A8D1VC32-F1
#
_cell.length_a   1.000
_cell.length_b   1.000
_cell.length_c   1.000
_cell.angle_alpha   90.00
_cell.angle_beta   90.00
_cell.angle_gamma   90.00
#
_symmetry.space_group_name_H-M   'P 1'
#
loop_
_entity.id
_entity.type
_entity.pdbx_description
1 polymer ?
#
loop_
_entity_poly.entity_id
_entity_poly.type
_entity_poly.pdbx_seq_one_letter_code
_entity_poly.pdbx_strand_id
1 'polypeptide(L)'
;MGKTDEPFSSTIRVVGNVAGDFPVSVWVTAANCRMCRPMARSFLVLPITEFLVGSLVVTQNTSLPWPSSYLTKTVLRVAFLLHDPSNFFKTASFLYRWDFGDGTQLVTNDATVYYNYSIIGTFTIKVKVVAQWEQAMPDAGKGTMQKTGDFSASLKLQETLRGIQVVGPTLIQTFQKMIVTLNFLGSPPLSVCWRLKPECLPLEEGECQPVSVDSTAYNLTHTFRDPGDYCFSIRAENVISKTHQYHRIQVWPSSIQPAVFAFPCATLITMMLAFIMYMTLRNAAHHKDLVENPEPPTGVRCCCQMCCGPFLLETPSEYLEVVRENHGLLPPLYKSVKTYTV
;
A
#
# COMPACT_ATOMS: atom_id res chain seq x y z
N MET A 1 -59.61 4.77 -48.13
CA MET A 1 -59.84 3.72 -47.12
C MET A 1 -58.56 2.92 -47.01
N GLY A 2 -57.72 3.23 -46.02
CA GLY A 2 -56.39 2.62 -45.92
C GLY A 2 -56.47 1.21 -45.33
N LYS A 3 -55.86 0.23 -45.99
CA LYS A 3 -55.46 -1.02 -45.31
C LYS A 3 -54.16 -0.73 -44.58
N THR A 4 -54.15 -0.93 -43.27
CA THR A 4 -52.91 -1.20 -42.53
C THR A 4 -52.47 -2.60 -42.90
N ASP A 5 -51.35 -2.72 -43.59
CA ASP A 5 -50.71 -4.02 -43.82
C ASP A 5 -50.15 -4.53 -42.49
N GLU A 6 -50.79 -5.56 -41.92
CA GLU A 6 -50.25 -6.25 -40.75
C GLU A 6 -48.97 -7.01 -41.15
N PRO A 7 -47.88 -6.92 -40.36
CA PRO A 7 -46.63 -7.59 -40.68
C PRO A 7 -46.77 -9.10 -40.53
N PHE A 8 -46.90 -9.82 -41.65
CA PHE A 8 -46.95 -11.28 -41.69
C PHE A 8 -45.68 -11.90 -41.08
N SER A 9 -45.82 -12.41 -39.86
CA SER A 9 -44.78 -13.18 -39.17
C SER A 9 -44.87 -14.67 -39.52
N SER A 10 -43.73 -15.37 -39.53
CA SER A 10 -43.66 -16.81 -39.78
C SER A 10 -42.48 -17.42 -39.04
N THR A 11 -42.75 -18.37 -38.15
CA THR A 11 -41.76 -18.94 -37.23
C THR A 11 -41.38 -20.35 -37.65
N ILE A 12 -40.11 -20.57 -37.99
CA ILE A 12 -39.54 -21.90 -38.25
C ILE A 12 -38.92 -22.42 -36.95
N ARG A 13 -39.36 -23.59 -36.48
CA ARG A 13 -38.72 -24.31 -35.35
C ARG A 13 -37.75 -25.34 -35.91
N VAL A 14 -36.45 -25.11 -35.73
CA VAL A 14 -35.40 -26.11 -35.99
C VAL A 14 -35.12 -26.88 -34.70
N VAL A 15 -34.89 -28.19 -34.80
CA VAL A 15 -34.46 -29.04 -33.69
C VAL A 15 -33.27 -29.87 -34.19
N GLY A 16 -32.13 -29.76 -33.50
CA GLY A 16 -30.93 -30.54 -33.79
C GLY A 16 -30.50 -31.31 -32.54
N ASN A 17 -30.27 -32.61 -32.69
CA ASN A 17 -29.89 -33.51 -31.59
C ASN A 17 -28.37 -33.69 -31.46
N VAL A 18 -27.58 -32.99 -32.29
CA VAL A 18 -26.12 -33.08 -32.39
C VAL A 18 -25.56 -31.67 -32.28
N ALA A 19 -24.38 -31.51 -31.68
CA ALA A 19 -23.68 -30.23 -31.62
C ALA A 19 -23.12 -29.83 -33.01
N GLY A 20 -23.08 -28.52 -33.27
CA GLY A 20 -22.57 -27.97 -34.54
C GLY A 20 -23.28 -26.68 -34.95
N ASP A 21 -22.81 -26.10 -36.05
CA ASP A 21 -23.38 -24.91 -36.66
C ASP A 21 -24.39 -25.29 -37.75
N PHE A 22 -25.66 -24.92 -37.55
CA PHE A 22 -26.76 -25.26 -38.46
C PHE A 22 -27.14 -24.04 -39.32
N PRO A 23 -26.71 -23.98 -40.60
CA PRO A 23 -27.07 -22.88 -41.50
C PRO A 23 -28.54 -22.95 -41.94
N VAL A 24 -29.35 -22.01 -41.46
CA VAL A 24 -30.74 -21.82 -41.87
C VAL A 24 -30.79 -20.73 -42.93
N SER A 25 -31.29 -21.07 -44.12
CA SER A 25 -31.60 -20.09 -45.17
C SER A 25 -33.10 -20.03 -45.41
N VAL A 26 -33.62 -18.81 -45.57
CA VAL A 26 -35.04 -18.53 -45.78
C VAL A 26 -35.16 -17.64 -47.02
N TRP A 27 -36.10 -17.93 -47.91
CA TRP A 27 -36.28 -17.15 -49.13
C TRP A 27 -37.75 -17.01 -49.51
N VAL A 28 -38.12 -15.84 -50.02
CA VAL A 28 -39.50 -15.49 -50.39
C VAL A 28 -39.64 -15.56 -51.90
N THR A 29 -40.69 -16.22 -52.39
CA THR A 29 -41.06 -16.28 -53.82
C THR A 29 -42.46 -15.71 -54.01
N ALA A 30 -42.78 -15.28 -55.23
CA ALA A 30 -44.13 -14.85 -55.57
C ALA A 30 -45.11 -16.03 -55.42
N ALA A 31 -46.23 -15.83 -54.72
CA ALA A 31 -47.17 -16.90 -54.34
C ALA A 31 -47.63 -17.77 -55.53
N ASN A 32 -47.75 -17.18 -56.71
CA ASN A 32 -48.22 -17.84 -57.93
C ASN A 32 -47.10 -18.57 -58.72
N CYS A 33 -45.85 -18.60 -58.23
CA CYS A 33 -44.70 -19.11 -59.00
C CYS A 33 -43.64 -19.81 -58.12
N ARG A 34 -43.82 -21.12 -57.89
CA ARG A 34 -42.91 -21.96 -57.07
C ARG A 34 -41.47 -22.08 -57.61
N MET A 35 -41.24 -21.80 -58.90
CA MET A 35 -39.92 -21.86 -59.55
C MET A 35 -39.32 -20.48 -59.89
N CYS A 36 -39.96 -19.38 -59.49
CA CYS A 36 -39.42 -18.05 -59.73
C CYS A 36 -38.16 -17.77 -58.89
N ARG A 37 -37.29 -16.88 -59.37
CA ARG A 37 -36.17 -16.37 -58.56
C ARG A 37 -36.71 -15.74 -57.27
N PRO A 38 -36.11 -16.01 -56.09
CA PRO A 38 -36.57 -15.40 -54.85
C PRO A 38 -36.49 -13.88 -54.86
N MET A 39 -37.54 -13.23 -54.37
CA MET A 39 -37.65 -11.78 -54.23
C MET A 39 -36.85 -11.26 -53.03
N ALA A 40 -36.71 -12.08 -51.98
CA ALA A 40 -35.87 -11.83 -50.82
C ALA A 40 -35.20 -13.12 -50.36
N ARG A 41 -34.06 -12.98 -49.68
CA ARG A 41 -33.30 -14.07 -49.03
C ARG A 41 -32.78 -13.58 -47.69
N SER A 42 -32.76 -14.46 -46.70
CA SER A 42 -32.16 -14.27 -45.39
C SER A 42 -31.39 -15.52 -44.98
N PHE A 43 -30.41 -15.36 -44.10
CA PHE A 43 -29.50 -16.42 -43.66
C PHE A 43 -29.14 -16.22 -42.18
N LEU A 44 -29.12 -17.30 -41.43
CA LEU A 44 -28.74 -17.34 -40.01
C LEU A 44 -28.01 -18.65 -39.75
N VAL A 45 -26.95 -18.62 -38.93
CA VAL A 45 -26.35 -19.84 -38.37
C VAL A 45 -26.91 -20.03 -36.96
N LEU A 46 -27.41 -21.23 -36.67
CA LEU A 46 -27.83 -21.63 -35.34
C LEU A 46 -26.75 -22.54 -34.71
N PRO A 47 -25.91 -22.02 -33.80
CA PRO A 47 -24.95 -22.84 -33.07
C PRO A 47 -25.67 -23.69 -32.02
N ILE A 48 -25.56 -25.01 -32.11
CA ILE A 48 -26.00 -25.94 -31.07
C ILE A 48 -24.76 -26.44 -30.33
N THR A 49 -24.63 -26.06 -29.07
CA THR A 49 -23.49 -26.48 -28.23
C THR A 49 -23.67 -27.90 -27.70
N GLU A 50 -22.56 -28.63 -27.54
CA GLU A 50 -22.54 -29.90 -26.81
C GLU A 50 -22.85 -29.66 -25.32
N PHE A 51 -22.12 -28.72 -24.72
CA PHE A 51 -22.24 -28.34 -23.32
C PHE A 51 -23.34 -27.32 -23.05
N LEU A 52 -23.71 -27.15 -21.78
CA LEU A 52 -24.58 -26.09 -21.29
C LEU A 52 -23.90 -24.72 -21.49
N VAL A 53 -24.69 -23.70 -21.85
CA VAL A 53 -24.25 -22.31 -21.94
C VAL A 53 -24.76 -21.54 -20.74
N GLY A 54 -23.93 -20.68 -20.16
CA GLY A 54 -24.27 -19.90 -18.97
C GLY A 54 -23.09 -19.11 -18.44
N SER A 55 -23.27 -18.46 -17.30
CA SER A 55 -22.24 -17.67 -16.62
C SER A 55 -22.26 -17.90 -15.11
N LEU A 56 -21.08 -17.88 -14.50
CA LEU A 56 -20.92 -17.91 -13.04
C LEU A 56 -20.82 -16.47 -12.52
N VAL A 57 -21.76 -16.08 -11.66
CA VAL A 57 -21.87 -14.73 -11.10
C VAL A 57 -21.57 -14.79 -9.61
N VAL A 58 -20.57 -14.03 -9.16
CA VAL A 58 -20.22 -13.90 -7.74
C VAL A 58 -20.59 -12.49 -7.28
N THR A 59 -21.29 -12.40 -6.14
CA THR A 59 -21.86 -11.16 -5.61
C THR A 59 -21.66 -11.07 -4.09
N GLN A 60 -21.53 -9.85 -3.58
CA GLN A 60 -21.36 -9.54 -2.16
C GLN A 60 -22.13 -8.25 -1.84
N ASN A 61 -22.66 -8.12 -0.62
CA ASN A 61 -23.46 -6.94 -0.23
C ASN A 61 -22.64 -5.66 -0.01
N THR A 62 -21.35 -5.66 -0.38
CA THR A 62 -20.42 -4.55 -0.22
C THR A 62 -19.80 -4.21 -1.57
N SER A 63 -20.01 -2.98 -2.05
CA SER A 63 -19.37 -2.46 -3.25
C SER A 63 -17.88 -2.15 -2.99
N LEU A 64 -16.99 -2.93 -3.59
CA LEU A 64 -15.56 -2.60 -3.65
C LEU A 64 -15.24 -1.93 -5.01
N PRO A 65 -14.24 -1.01 -5.05
CA PRO A 65 -13.91 -0.27 -6.27
C PRO A 65 -13.19 -1.11 -7.34
N TRP A 66 -12.79 -2.35 -7.02
CA TRP A 66 -12.02 -3.23 -7.91
C TRP A 66 -12.88 -4.42 -8.37
N PRO A 67 -12.92 -4.74 -9.68
CA PRO A 67 -13.63 -5.93 -10.17
C PRO A 67 -13.03 -7.23 -9.59
N SER A 68 -13.88 -8.22 -9.37
CA SER A 68 -13.54 -9.55 -8.81
C SER A 68 -12.78 -9.53 -7.47
N SER A 69 -12.76 -8.39 -6.77
CA SER A 69 -12.24 -8.27 -5.41
C SER A 69 -13.37 -8.35 -4.40
N TYR A 70 -13.14 -9.06 -3.30
CA TYR A 70 -14.15 -9.37 -2.30
C TYR A 70 -13.59 -9.30 -0.88
N LEU A 71 -14.45 -9.04 0.10
CA LEU A 71 -14.09 -9.11 1.51
C LEU A 71 -14.11 -10.56 2.01
N THR A 72 -13.14 -10.89 2.85
CA THR A 72 -13.13 -12.10 3.70
C THR A 72 -14.14 -11.98 4.85
N LYS A 73 -14.38 -13.10 5.54
CA LYS A 73 -15.18 -13.19 6.79
C LYS A 73 -16.61 -12.65 6.65
N THR A 74 -17.10 -12.55 5.41
CA THR A 74 -18.41 -12.02 5.00
C THR A 74 -18.98 -12.91 3.88
N VAL A 75 -20.30 -13.00 3.80
CA VAL A 75 -20.97 -13.95 2.90
C VAL A 75 -20.92 -13.49 1.45
N LEU A 76 -20.40 -14.35 0.59
CA LEU A 76 -20.57 -14.30 -0.86
C LEU A 76 -21.82 -15.05 -1.27
N ARG A 77 -22.57 -14.46 -2.21
CA ARG A 77 -23.62 -15.14 -2.98
C ARG A 77 -23.03 -15.52 -4.34
N VAL A 78 -22.93 -16.82 -4.58
CA VAL A 78 -22.39 -17.41 -5.80
C VAL A 78 -23.56 -18.04 -6.56
N ALA A 79 -23.77 -17.68 -7.82
CA ALA A 79 -24.91 -18.14 -8.61
C ALA A 79 -24.53 -18.51 -10.05
N PHE A 80 -24.99 -19.66 -10.52
CA PHE A 80 -24.97 -20.01 -11.93
C PHE A 80 -26.20 -19.44 -12.63
N LEU A 81 -25.99 -18.75 -13.75
CA LEU A 81 -27.04 -18.26 -14.63
C LEU A 81 -27.02 -19.05 -15.95
N LEU A 82 -28.01 -19.92 -16.15
CA LEU A 82 -28.22 -20.66 -17.40
C LEU A 82 -28.63 -19.72 -18.54
N HIS A 83 -28.05 -19.89 -19.72
CA HIS A 83 -28.49 -19.23 -20.93
C HIS A 83 -29.39 -20.14 -21.76
N ASP A 84 -30.70 -20.12 -21.49
CA ASP A 84 -31.72 -20.89 -22.22
C ASP A 84 -32.89 -19.99 -22.68
N PRO A 85 -32.69 -19.16 -23.72
CA PRO A 85 -33.75 -18.30 -24.26
C PRO A 85 -34.90 -19.11 -24.89
N SER A 86 -34.65 -20.35 -25.30
CA SER A 86 -35.64 -21.27 -25.87
C SER A 86 -36.53 -21.98 -24.84
N ASN A 87 -36.18 -21.92 -23.55
CA ASN A 87 -36.77 -22.73 -22.48
C ASN A 87 -36.68 -24.26 -22.76
N PHE A 88 -35.62 -24.70 -23.43
CA PHE A 88 -35.35 -26.10 -23.77
C PHE A 88 -35.20 -26.98 -22.52
N PHE A 89 -34.53 -26.48 -21.47
CA PHE A 89 -34.28 -27.21 -20.23
C PHE A 89 -35.38 -27.00 -19.17
N LYS A 90 -36.55 -26.46 -19.54
CA LYS A 90 -37.67 -26.17 -18.60
C LYS A 90 -38.16 -27.39 -17.82
N THR A 91 -37.98 -28.59 -18.35
CA THR A 91 -38.34 -29.87 -17.71
C THR A 91 -37.13 -30.69 -17.26
N ALA A 92 -35.93 -30.09 -17.24
CA ALA A 92 -34.73 -30.75 -16.76
C ALA A 92 -34.59 -30.64 -15.23
N SER A 93 -34.11 -31.70 -14.59
CA SER A 93 -33.51 -31.60 -13.26
C SER A 93 -32.06 -31.13 -13.39
N PHE A 94 -31.59 -30.38 -12.39
CA PHE A 94 -30.23 -29.86 -12.36
C PHE A 94 -29.52 -30.31 -11.09
N LEU A 95 -28.24 -30.68 -11.25
CA LEU A 95 -27.32 -31.00 -10.16
C LEU A 95 -26.07 -30.12 -10.31
N TYR A 96 -25.69 -29.45 -9.24
CA TYR A 96 -24.56 -28.53 -9.18
C TYR A 96 -23.49 -29.09 -8.24
N ARG A 97 -22.26 -29.26 -8.75
CA ARG A 97 -21.09 -29.62 -7.94
C ARG A 97 -20.15 -28.41 -7.88
N TRP A 98 -20.08 -27.79 -6.71
CA TRP A 98 -19.28 -26.61 -6.42
C TRP A 98 -17.92 -27.01 -5.83
N ASP A 99 -16.87 -26.41 -6.37
CA ASP A 99 -15.49 -26.41 -5.88
C ASP A 99 -15.16 -24.97 -5.46
N PHE A 100 -14.87 -24.73 -4.18
CA PHE A 100 -14.57 -23.38 -3.69
C PHE A 100 -13.08 -23.01 -3.82
N GLY A 101 -12.23 -23.90 -4.33
CA GLY A 101 -10.80 -23.66 -4.57
C GLY A 101 -9.91 -23.60 -3.32
N ASP A 102 -10.49 -23.74 -2.13
CA ASP A 102 -9.81 -23.87 -0.83
C ASP A 102 -9.70 -25.35 -0.37
N GLY A 103 -10.30 -26.27 -1.14
CA GLY A 103 -10.50 -27.67 -0.78
C GLY A 103 -11.94 -28.02 -0.39
N THR A 104 -12.78 -27.03 -0.09
CA THR A 104 -14.21 -27.25 0.20
C THR A 104 -14.97 -27.60 -1.09
N GLN A 105 -15.82 -28.63 -1.01
CA GLN A 105 -16.69 -29.09 -2.08
C GLN A 105 -18.14 -29.14 -1.57
N LEU A 106 -19.11 -28.82 -2.43
CA LEU A 106 -20.55 -28.91 -2.10
C LEU A 106 -21.34 -29.42 -3.30
N VAL A 107 -22.40 -30.19 -3.05
CA VAL A 107 -23.35 -30.64 -4.09
C VAL A 107 -24.74 -30.15 -3.74
N THR A 108 -25.40 -29.44 -4.67
CA THR A 108 -26.74 -28.87 -4.50
C THR A 108 -27.63 -29.14 -5.70
N ASN A 109 -28.95 -29.06 -5.51
CA ASN A 109 -29.91 -28.92 -6.61
C ASN A 109 -30.20 -27.44 -6.93
N ASP A 110 -29.83 -26.53 -6.01
CA ASP A 110 -29.95 -25.08 -6.19
C ASP A 110 -28.80 -24.49 -7.01
N ALA A 111 -29.14 -23.63 -7.96
CA ALA A 111 -28.20 -22.87 -8.80
C ALA A 111 -27.50 -21.71 -8.07
N THR A 112 -27.80 -21.48 -6.79
CA THR A 112 -27.21 -20.42 -5.95
C THR A 112 -26.76 -21.01 -4.62
N VAL A 113 -25.53 -20.69 -4.20
CA VAL A 113 -24.97 -21.05 -2.90
C VAL A 113 -24.43 -19.82 -2.17
N TYR A 114 -24.40 -19.90 -0.85
CA TYR A 114 -23.85 -18.88 0.04
C TYR A 114 -22.62 -19.44 0.73
N TYR A 115 -21.50 -18.71 0.65
CA TYR A 115 -20.21 -19.19 1.16
C TYR A 115 -19.40 -18.05 1.81
N ASN A 116 -18.53 -18.37 2.75
CA ASN A 116 -17.74 -17.37 3.51
C ASN A 116 -16.29 -17.86 3.68
N TYR A 117 -15.34 -17.12 3.11
CA TYR A 117 -13.92 -17.44 3.20
C TYR A 117 -13.28 -16.75 4.41
N SER A 118 -12.66 -17.54 5.30
CA SER A 118 -11.98 -17.05 6.50
C SER A 118 -10.60 -16.42 6.24
N ILE A 119 -9.98 -16.72 5.10
CA ILE A 119 -8.60 -16.37 4.75
C ILE A 119 -8.50 -15.47 3.51
N ILE A 120 -7.51 -14.58 3.49
CA ILE A 120 -7.16 -13.77 2.32
C ILE A 120 -6.46 -14.62 1.26
N GLY A 121 -6.52 -14.20 -0.01
CA GLY A 121 -5.84 -14.90 -1.11
C GLY A 121 -6.53 -14.71 -2.46
N THR A 122 -6.07 -15.46 -3.47
CA THR A 122 -6.77 -15.57 -4.76
C THR A 122 -7.28 -16.99 -4.91
N PHE A 123 -8.58 -17.14 -5.09
CA PHE A 123 -9.27 -18.43 -5.22
C PHE A 123 -9.94 -18.51 -6.59
N THR A 124 -10.21 -19.73 -7.05
CA THR A 124 -11.01 -19.95 -8.27
C THR A 124 -12.12 -20.92 -7.94
N ILE A 125 -13.33 -20.39 -7.81
CA ILE A 125 -14.54 -21.20 -7.70
C ILE A 125 -14.76 -21.89 -9.04
N LYS A 126 -15.16 -23.16 -9.01
CA LYS A 126 -15.66 -23.89 -10.17
C LYS A 126 -17.03 -24.47 -9.86
N VAL A 127 -17.87 -24.60 -10.88
CA VAL A 127 -19.11 -25.38 -10.79
C VAL A 127 -19.24 -26.28 -12.00
N LYS A 128 -19.41 -27.58 -11.74
CA LYS A 128 -19.84 -28.57 -12.73
C LYS A 128 -21.36 -28.69 -12.63
N VAL A 129 -22.04 -28.23 -13.66
CA VAL A 129 -23.50 -28.31 -13.80
C VAL A 129 -23.84 -29.55 -14.62
N VAL A 130 -24.84 -30.30 -14.17
CA VAL A 130 -25.43 -31.43 -14.91
C VAL A 130 -26.92 -31.17 -15.04
N ALA A 131 -27.41 -31.09 -16.28
CA ALA A 131 -28.83 -31.00 -16.61
C ALA A 131 -29.28 -32.35 -17.18
N GLN A 132 -30.34 -32.93 -16.61
CA GLN A 132 -30.89 -34.22 -17.02
C GLN A 132 -32.37 -34.08 -17.34
N TRP A 133 -32.81 -34.58 -18.49
CA TRP A 133 -34.22 -34.54 -18.90
C TRP A 133 -34.61 -35.83 -19.63
N GLU A 134 -35.91 -36.02 -19.82
CA GLU A 134 -36.46 -37.19 -20.50
C GLU A 134 -36.92 -36.82 -21.90
N GLN A 135 -36.53 -37.59 -22.91
CA GLN A 135 -36.90 -37.38 -24.30
C GLN A 135 -37.52 -38.64 -24.89
N ALA A 136 -38.63 -38.50 -25.60
CA ALA A 136 -39.19 -39.59 -26.40
C ALA A 136 -38.28 -39.86 -27.60
N MET A 137 -37.81 -41.10 -27.75
CA MET A 137 -37.03 -41.56 -28.89
C MET A 137 -37.86 -42.53 -29.73
N PRO A 138 -37.83 -42.42 -31.08
CA PRO A 138 -38.76 -43.15 -31.96
C PRO A 138 -38.68 -44.67 -31.80
N ASP A 139 -37.48 -45.22 -31.63
CA ASP A 139 -37.25 -46.68 -31.66
C ASP A 139 -37.05 -47.31 -30.26
N ALA A 140 -36.96 -46.50 -29.20
CA ALA A 140 -36.58 -46.94 -27.85
C ALA A 140 -37.53 -46.46 -26.73
N GLY A 141 -38.63 -45.81 -27.07
CA GLY A 141 -39.60 -45.30 -26.09
C GLY A 141 -39.11 -44.02 -25.40
N LYS A 142 -38.71 -44.10 -24.13
CA LYS A 142 -38.37 -42.95 -23.28
C LYS A 142 -36.91 -43.04 -22.85
N GLY A 143 -36.08 -42.12 -23.35
CA GLY A 143 -34.66 -42.06 -23.06
C GLY A 143 -34.30 -40.90 -22.14
N THR A 144 -33.48 -41.18 -21.13
CA THR A 144 -32.83 -40.16 -20.30
C THR A 144 -31.71 -39.49 -21.09
N MET A 145 -31.79 -38.18 -21.25
CA MET A 145 -30.78 -37.33 -21.87
C MET A 145 -30.05 -36.50 -20.82
N GLN A 146 -28.79 -36.17 -21.07
CA GLN A 146 -27.97 -35.38 -20.17
C GLN A 146 -27.09 -34.39 -20.96
N LYS A 147 -26.91 -33.19 -20.40
CA LYS A 147 -25.85 -32.24 -20.79
C LYS A 147 -25.12 -31.76 -19.56
N THR A 148 -23.85 -31.40 -19.73
CA THR A 148 -23.02 -30.86 -18.65
C THR A 148 -22.42 -29.52 -19.05
N GLY A 149 -21.93 -28.75 -18.09
CA GLY A 149 -21.11 -27.57 -18.33
C GLY A 149 -20.22 -27.29 -17.13
N ASP A 150 -18.95 -26.97 -17.39
CA ASP A 150 -17.97 -26.61 -16.37
C ASP A 150 -17.68 -25.11 -16.46
N PHE A 151 -17.94 -24.39 -15.37
CA PHE A 151 -17.79 -22.93 -15.31
C PHE A 151 -16.87 -22.54 -14.14
N SER A 152 -16.15 -21.44 -14.26
CA SER A 152 -15.25 -20.96 -13.21
C SER A 152 -15.23 -19.44 -13.09
N ALA A 153 -14.84 -18.95 -11.91
CA ALA A 153 -14.65 -17.54 -11.62
C ALA A 153 -13.50 -17.38 -10.61
N SER A 154 -12.56 -16.49 -10.90
CA SER A 154 -11.47 -16.15 -9.97
C SER A 154 -11.84 -14.94 -9.12
N LEU A 155 -11.54 -15.02 -7.82
CA LEU A 155 -11.89 -14.04 -6.79
C LEU A 155 -10.65 -13.70 -5.96
N LYS A 156 -10.42 -12.40 -5.76
CA LYS A 156 -9.33 -11.86 -4.92
C LYS A 156 -9.87 -11.41 -3.57
N LEU A 157 -9.71 -12.28 -2.57
CA LEU A 157 -10.19 -12.09 -1.21
C LEU A 157 -9.21 -11.30 -0.35
N GLN A 158 -9.73 -10.25 0.28
CA GLN A 158 -8.97 -9.22 0.99
C GLN A 158 -9.64 -8.91 2.33
N GLU A 159 -8.95 -8.19 3.23
CA GLU A 159 -9.50 -7.82 4.54
C GLU A 159 -9.46 -6.31 4.76
N THR A 160 -10.56 -5.74 5.28
CA THR A 160 -10.60 -4.35 5.74
C THR A 160 -9.68 -4.16 6.94
N LEU A 161 -8.82 -3.15 6.90
CA LEU A 161 -8.13 -2.66 8.09
C LEU A 161 -9.17 -2.00 9.02
N ARG A 162 -9.38 -2.59 10.20
CA ARG A 162 -10.45 -2.21 11.16
C ARG A 162 -10.05 -1.11 12.15
N GLY A 163 -8.76 -0.84 12.30
CA GLY A 163 -8.23 0.10 13.28
C GLY A 163 -6.76 -0.13 13.62
N ILE A 164 -6.22 0.71 14.50
CA ILE A 164 -4.85 0.61 15.04
C ILE A 164 -4.95 0.67 16.56
N GLN A 165 -4.40 -0.34 17.26
CA GLN A 165 -4.16 -0.26 18.69
C GLN A 165 -2.73 0.25 18.90
N VAL A 166 -2.57 1.36 19.62
CA VAL A 166 -1.26 1.93 19.94
C VAL A 166 -0.88 1.56 21.36
N VAL A 167 0.34 1.05 21.55
CA VAL A 167 0.90 0.65 22.84
C VAL A 167 2.24 1.35 23.01
N GLY A 168 2.35 2.22 24.01
CA GLY A 168 3.57 2.98 24.28
C GLY A 168 3.40 3.93 25.46
N PRO A 169 4.48 4.58 25.92
CA PRO A 169 4.42 5.53 27.02
C PRO A 169 3.59 6.77 26.65
N THR A 170 2.84 7.30 27.62
CA THR A 170 2.20 8.62 27.59
C THR A 170 3.05 9.71 28.26
N LEU A 171 4.13 9.31 28.93
CA LEU A 171 5.02 10.17 29.72
C LEU A 171 6.47 9.75 29.47
N ILE A 172 7.35 10.71 29.18
CA ILE A 172 8.79 10.45 28.95
C ILE A 172 9.62 11.71 29.26
N GLN A 173 10.95 11.58 29.42
CA GLN A 173 11.86 12.73 29.50
C GLN A 173 12.57 13.00 28.17
N THR A 174 13.04 14.24 27.98
CA THR A 174 13.90 14.61 26.84
C THR A 174 15.15 13.72 26.76
N PHE A 175 15.64 13.49 25.54
CA PHE A 175 16.77 12.61 25.19
C PHE A 175 16.61 11.12 25.49
N GLN A 176 15.50 10.68 26.10
CA GLN A 176 15.19 9.25 26.21
C GLN A 176 14.63 8.70 24.88
N LYS A 177 15.11 7.52 24.47
CA LYS A 177 14.57 6.80 23.31
C LYS A 177 13.24 6.16 23.67
N MET A 178 12.18 6.54 22.97
CA MET A 178 10.88 5.89 23.08
C MET A 178 10.71 4.75 22.07
N ILE A 179 9.79 3.85 22.40
CA ILE A 179 9.23 2.86 21.48
C ILE A 179 7.70 2.94 21.60
N VAL A 180 7.02 2.99 20.45
CA VAL A 180 5.56 2.98 20.32
C VAL A 180 5.21 1.86 19.34
N THR A 181 4.57 0.81 19.85
CA THR A 181 4.12 -0.34 19.06
C THR A 181 2.74 -0.05 18.47
N LEU A 182 2.64 -0.16 17.16
CA LEU A 182 1.40 -0.06 16.39
C LEU A 182 0.92 -1.48 16.06
N ASN A 183 -0.17 -1.93 16.66
CA ASN A 183 -0.82 -3.20 16.34
C ASN A 183 -2.00 -2.94 15.39
N PHE A 184 -1.97 -3.52 14.20
CA PHE A 184 -2.96 -3.30 13.15
C PHE A 184 -4.07 -4.35 13.22
N LEU A 185 -5.32 -3.91 13.24
CA LEU A 185 -6.50 -4.79 13.27
C LEU A 185 -6.92 -5.16 11.84
N GLY A 186 -6.02 -5.80 11.10
CA GLY A 186 -6.21 -6.23 9.71
C GLY A 186 -4.97 -6.88 9.13
N SER A 187 -5.09 -7.43 7.93
CA SER A 187 -4.00 -8.15 7.26
C SER A 187 -3.06 -7.24 6.43
N PRO A 188 -1.73 -7.49 6.42
CA PRO A 188 -0.75 -6.81 5.56
C PRO A 188 -0.87 -7.21 4.07
N PRO A 189 -0.21 -6.51 3.14
CA PRO A 189 0.67 -5.34 3.34
C PRO A 189 -0.10 -4.04 3.62
N LEU A 190 0.48 -3.18 4.45
CA LEU A 190 -0.07 -1.88 4.85
C LEU A 190 0.85 -0.73 4.44
N SER A 191 0.27 0.42 4.07
CA SER A 191 0.95 1.72 4.02
C SER A 191 0.75 2.42 5.35
N VAL A 192 1.83 2.76 6.06
CA VAL A 192 1.80 3.38 7.38
C VAL A 192 2.53 4.73 7.33
N CYS A 193 1.88 5.78 7.82
CA CYS A 193 2.33 7.17 7.72
C CYS A 193 2.04 7.87 9.05
N TRP A 194 3.00 8.63 9.60
CA TRP A 194 2.85 9.26 10.91
C TRP A 194 3.45 10.66 10.95
N ARG A 195 2.91 11.49 11.86
CA ARG A 195 3.36 12.86 12.12
C ARG A 195 3.34 13.13 13.62
N LEU A 196 4.29 13.94 14.07
CA LEU A 196 4.37 14.48 15.42
C LEU A 196 4.09 15.99 15.38
N LYS A 197 3.06 16.44 16.11
CA LYS A 197 2.70 17.85 16.32
C LYS A 197 2.07 18.00 17.71
N PRO A 198 1.96 19.21 18.30
CA PRO A 198 1.17 19.41 19.52
C PRO A 198 -0.31 19.01 19.34
N GLU A 199 -0.87 19.32 18.15
CA GLU A 199 -2.27 19.05 17.84
C GLU A 199 -2.49 17.63 17.28
N CYS A 200 -3.52 16.94 17.79
CA CYS A 200 -4.01 15.70 17.18
C CYS A 200 -4.91 16.02 15.98
N LEU A 201 -4.33 16.12 14.79
CA LEU A 201 -5.03 16.44 13.55
C LEU A 201 -4.89 15.31 12.50
N PRO A 202 -5.95 15.02 11.72
CA PRO A 202 -5.91 13.98 10.70
C PRO A 202 -4.80 14.24 9.68
N LEU A 203 -4.30 13.15 9.11
CA LEU A 203 -3.15 13.13 8.22
C LEU A 203 -3.58 13.15 6.76
N GLU A 204 -3.44 14.29 6.10
CA GLU A 204 -3.71 14.43 4.67
C GLU A 204 -2.54 13.91 3.82
N GLU A 205 -2.71 13.94 2.49
CA GLU A 205 -1.70 13.40 1.57
C GLU A 205 -0.51 14.34 1.44
N GLY A 206 0.71 13.79 1.46
CA GLY A 206 1.96 14.56 1.51
C GLY A 206 2.38 15.04 2.92
N GLU A 207 1.54 14.97 3.95
CA GLU A 207 1.90 15.43 5.31
C GLU A 207 2.91 14.54 6.06
N CYS A 208 3.15 13.34 5.55
CA CYS A 208 4.16 12.39 6.03
C CYS A 208 4.60 11.48 4.85
N GLN A 209 5.77 10.86 4.98
CA GLN A 209 6.22 9.83 4.04
C GLN A 209 5.63 8.46 4.44
N PRO A 210 4.94 7.74 3.53
CA PRO A 210 4.42 6.40 3.82
C PRO A 210 5.54 5.36 3.83
N VAL A 211 5.39 4.35 4.68
CA VAL A 211 6.27 3.19 4.84
C VAL A 211 5.46 1.92 4.63
N SER A 212 5.95 1.00 3.79
CA SER A 212 5.37 -0.32 3.59
C SER A 212 5.63 -1.23 4.79
N VAL A 213 4.59 -1.90 5.30
CA VAL A 213 4.66 -2.79 6.46
C VAL A 213 3.98 -4.12 6.14
N ASP A 214 4.78 -5.19 6.11
CA ASP A 214 4.34 -6.56 5.81
C ASP A 214 3.96 -7.37 7.08
N SER A 215 3.75 -6.68 8.20
CA SER A 215 3.52 -7.22 9.54
C SER A 215 2.24 -6.65 10.15
N THR A 216 1.58 -7.43 11.01
CA THR A 216 0.46 -6.95 11.84
C THR A 216 0.89 -6.05 13.01
N ALA A 217 2.20 -5.95 13.28
CA ALA A 217 2.77 -5.05 14.28
C ALA A 217 3.99 -4.28 13.74
N TYR A 218 4.08 -2.98 14.06
CA TYR A 218 5.20 -2.09 13.69
C TYR A 218 5.69 -1.30 14.91
N ASN A 219 7.00 -1.29 15.14
CA ASN A 219 7.62 -0.55 16.25
C ASN A 219 8.18 0.78 15.74
N LEU A 220 7.46 1.87 16.03
CA LEU A 220 7.92 3.23 15.82
C LEU A 220 8.87 3.63 16.96
N THR A 221 10.02 4.22 16.64
CA THR A 221 10.97 4.71 17.66
C THR A 221 11.34 6.16 17.40
N HIS A 222 11.36 6.98 18.45
CA HIS A 222 11.63 8.41 18.39
C HIS A 222 12.36 8.88 19.66
N THR A 223 12.96 10.07 19.61
CA THR A 223 13.68 10.68 20.75
C THR A 223 13.42 12.19 20.73
N PHE A 224 12.69 12.69 21.73
CA PHE A 224 12.41 14.12 21.85
C PHE A 224 13.64 14.89 22.32
N ARG A 225 13.82 16.10 21.78
CA ARG A 225 14.86 17.04 22.22
C ARG A 225 14.30 18.06 23.20
N ASP A 226 13.11 18.56 22.90
CA ASP A 226 12.47 19.66 23.61
C ASP A 226 11.25 19.17 24.43
N PRO A 227 11.01 19.69 25.64
CA PRO A 227 9.86 19.33 26.46
C PRO A 227 8.57 19.96 25.93
N GLY A 228 7.43 19.35 26.24
CA GLY A 228 6.11 19.81 25.82
C GLY A 228 5.09 18.68 25.66
N ASP A 229 3.85 19.04 25.31
CA ASP A 229 2.81 18.08 24.95
C ASP A 229 2.84 17.82 23.43
N TYR A 230 2.87 16.54 23.05
CA TYR A 230 2.89 16.10 21.66
C TYR A 230 1.81 15.06 21.38
N CYS A 231 1.37 15.01 20.12
CA CYS A 231 0.47 14.00 19.61
C CYS A 231 1.07 13.32 18.37
N PHE A 232 1.26 12.00 18.46
CA PHE A 232 1.45 11.17 17.28
C PHE A 232 0.09 11.05 16.58
N SER A 233 -0.01 11.69 15.42
CA SER A 233 -1.06 11.44 14.45
C SER A 233 -0.59 10.31 13.54
N ILE A 234 -1.30 9.18 13.54
CA ILE A 234 -0.91 7.96 12.84
C ILE A 234 -2.01 7.59 11.84
N ARG A 235 -1.61 7.23 10.62
CA ARG A 235 -2.48 6.79 9.54
C ARG A 235 -1.97 5.45 9.03
N ALA A 236 -2.88 4.50 8.84
CA ALA A 236 -2.60 3.24 8.19
C ALA A 236 -3.67 2.96 7.15
N GLU A 237 -3.27 2.51 5.96
CA GLU A 237 -4.14 2.29 4.82
C GLU A 237 -3.73 1.03 4.06
N ASN A 238 -4.72 0.30 3.54
CA ASN A 238 -4.51 -0.81 2.62
C ASN A 238 -5.34 -0.56 1.34
N VAL A 239 -5.34 -1.53 0.41
CA VAL A 239 -6.01 -1.41 -0.89
C VAL A 239 -7.56 -1.35 -0.83
N ILE A 240 -8.15 -1.44 0.36
CA ILE A 240 -9.60 -1.28 0.61
C ILE A 240 -9.89 -0.08 1.52
N SER A 241 -9.24 0.02 2.69
CA SER A 241 -9.65 0.94 3.75
C SER A 241 -8.48 1.67 4.41
N LYS A 242 -8.82 2.82 5.00
CA LYS A 242 -7.92 3.81 5.58
C LYS A 242 -8.40 4.12 7.00
N THR A 243 -7.50 4.09 7.97
CA THR A 243 -7.79 4.35 9.38
C THR A 243 -6.78 5.31 9.98
N HIS A 244 -7.24 6.09 10.95
CA HIS A 244 -6.43 7.06 11.68
C HIS A 244 -6.49 6.74 13.17
N GLN A 245 -5.41 7.00 13.89
CA GLN A 245 -5.31 6.84 15.34
C GLN A 245 -4.40 7.91 15.92
N TYR A 246 -4.67 8.32 17.15
CA TYR A 246 -3.89 9.33 17.86
C TYR A 246 -3.29 8.74 19.15
N HIS A 247 -2.09 9.18 19.50
CA HIS A 247 -1.45 8.87 20.79
C HIS A 247 -0.80 10.13 21.36
N ARG A 248 -1.26 10.56 22.54
CA ARG A 248 -0.80 11.78 23.23
C ARG A 248 0.29 11.45 24.23
N ILE A 249 1.33 12.29 24.25
CA ILE A 249 2.55 12.05 25.02
C ILE A 249 3.07 13.37 25.58
N GLN A 250 3.28 13.40 26.88
CA GLN A 250 3.84 14.55 27.59
C GLN A 250 5.33 14.32 27.86
N VAL A 251 6.15 15.26 27.40
CA VAL A 251 7.61 15.19 27.45
C VAL A 251 8.12 16.17 28.50
N TRP A 252 8.72 15.65 29.56
CA TRP A 252 9.29 16.46 30.64
C TRP A 252 10.77 16.75 30.38
N PRO A 253 11.30 17.91 30.82
CA PRO A 253 12.73 18.17 30.74
C PRO A 253 13.50 17.14 31.58
N SER A 254 14.55 16.56 31.01
CA SER A 254 15.44 15.66 31.72
C SER A 254 16.14 16.39 32.88
N SER A 255 16.05 15.83 34.09
CA SER A 255 16.69 16.40 35.29
C SER A 255 18.21 16.62 35.14
N ILE A 256 18.84 15.88 34.22
CA ILE A 256 20.22 16.10 33.78
C ILE A 256 20.23 17.25 32.75
N GLN A 257 20.21 18.49 33.24
CA GLN A 257 20.58 19.64 32.40
C GLN A 257 22.11 19.71 32.27
N PRO A 258 22.68 19.75 31.05
CA PRO A 258 24.14 19.87 30.88
C PRO A 258 24.74 21.11 31.56
N ALA A 259 23.98 22.21 31.64
CA ALA A 259 24.37 23.45 32.31
C ALA A 259 24.70 23.25 33.81
N VAL A 260 24.00 22.34 34.51
CA VAL A 260 24.22 22.07 35.94
C VAL A 260 25.60 21.44 36.19
N PHE A 261 26.17 20.75 35.20
CA PHE A 261 27.54 20.23 35.25
C PHE A 261 28.58 21.22 34.70
N ALA A 262 28.18 22.11 33.78
CA ALA A 262 29.07 23.11 33.21
C ALA A 262 29.62 24.10 34.26
N PHE A 263 28.78 24.59 35.19
CA PHE A 263 29.21 25.51 36.26
C PHE A 263 30.28 24.90 37.20
N PRO A 264 30.07 23.75 37.86
CA PRO A 264 31.10 23.15 38.72
C PRO A 264 32.34 22.68 37.96
N CYS A 265 32.21 22.27 36.70
CA CYS A 265 33.38 21.93 35.88
C CYS A 265 34.21 23.18 35.56
N ALA A 266 33.56 24.31 35.20
CA ALA A 266 34.23 25.58 34.97
C ALA A 266 34.94 26.11 36.22
N THR A 267 34.33 26.03 37.41
CA THR A 267 34.99 26.46 38.65
C THR A 267 36.17 25.57 39.02
N LEU A 268 36.08 24.26 38.83
CA LEU A 268 37.23 23.36 39.03
C LEU A 268 38.38 23.68 38.05
N ILE A 269 38.09 23.95 36.79
CA ILE A 269 39.09 24.34 35.79
C ILE A 269 39.76 25.67 36.16
N THR A 270 39.00 26.70 36.57
CA THR A 270 39.60 27.99 36.97
C THR A 270 40.43 27.87 38.24
N MET A 271 40.00 27.05 39.23
CA MET A 271 40.79 26.77 40.44
C MET A 271 42.09 26.03 40.13
N MET A 272 42.07 25.06 39.22
CA MET A 272 43.29 24.35 38.77
C MET A 272 44.25 25.29 38.04
N LEU A 273 43.76 26.15 37.14
CA LEU A 273 44.58 27.14 36.44
C LEU A 273 45.17 28.18 37.42
N ALA A 274 44.38 28.66 38.39
CA ALA A 274 44.86 29.57 39.43
C ALA A 274 45.92 28.91 40.33
N PHE A 275 45.77 27.63 40.67
CA PHE A 275 46.77 26.88 41.44
C PHE A 275 48.07 26.68 40.65
N ILE A 276 48.00 26.34 39.35
CA ILE A 276 49.17 26.24 38.47
C ILE A 276 49.88 27.60 38.35
N MET A 277 49.13 28.69 38.17
CA MET A 277 49.70 30.05 38.15
C MET A 277 50.37 30.43 39.48
N TYR A 278 49.74 30.12 40.63
CA TYR A 278 50.33 30.36 41.95
C TYR A 278 51.61 29.55 42.18
N MET A 279 51.62 28.26 41.82
CA MET A 279 52.79 27.39 41.98
C MET A 279 53.95 27.79 41.06
N THR A 280 53.67 28.19 39.82
CA THR A 280 54.71 28.70 38.90
C THR A 280 55.29 30.04 39.36
N LEU A 281 54.45 30.99 39.81
CA LEU A 281 54.92 32.24 40.44
C LEU A 281 55.77 31.99 41.69
N ARG A 282 55.36 31.04 42.54
CA ARG A 282 56.11 30.69 43.76
C ARG A 282 57.44 30.01 43.47
N ASN A 283 57.52 29.15 42.44
CA ASN A 283 58.81 28.60 41.98
C ASN A 283 59.73 29.70 41.43
N ALA A 284 59.19 30.64 40.66
CA ALA A 284 59.95 31.77 40.14
C ALA A 284 60.48 32.71 41.25
N ALA A 285 59.73 32.86 42.36
CA ALA A 285 60.19 33.60 43.54
C ALA A 285 61.33 32.87 44.27
N HIS A 286 61.23 31.55 44.49
CA HIS A 286 62.27 30.78 45.20
C HIS A 286 63.63 30.72 44.48
N HIS A 287 63.71 31.09 43.20
CA HIS A 287 64.98 31.26 42.47
C HIS A 287 65.57 32.67 42.56
N LYS A 288 65.01 33.57 43.38
CA LYS A 288 65.46 34.98 43.47
C LYS A 288 66.08 35.39 44.80
N ASP A 289 65.90 34.60 45.86
CA ASP A 289 66.35 34.92 47.23
C ASP A 289 67.69 34.25 47.62
N LEU A 290 68.53 33.85 46.66
CA LEU A 290 69.85 33.27 46.94
C LEU A 290 70.94 33.81 45.99
N VAL A 291 72.03 34.30 46.59
CA VAL A 291 73.28 34.84 46.00
C VAL A 291 73.26 36.32 45.57
N GLU A 292 73.67 37.17 46.51
CA GLU A 292 74.34 38.47 46.32
C GLU A 292 75.15 38.75 47.61
N ASN A 293 76.38 39.30 47.65
CA ASN A 293 77.42 39.61 46.64
C ASN A 293 78.76 38.97 47.15
N PRO A 294 80.02 39.50 47.10
CA PRO A 294 80.60 40.69 46.45
C PRO A 294 81.70 40.42 45.38
N GLU A 295 82.04 41.52 44.69
CA GLU A 295 83.03 41.78 43.63
C GLU A 295 84.52 41.67 44.04
N PRO A 296 85.52 41.97 43.15
CA PRO A 296 85.75 41.58 41.75
C PRO A 296 87.21 41.03 41.55
N PRO A 297 87.73 40.78 40.31
CA PRO A 297 88.44 41.86 39.58
C PRO A 297 88.48 41.79 38.03
N THR A 298 88.78 42.93 37.40
CA THR A 298 89.51 43.13 36.11
C THR A 298 89.24 42.24 34.86
N GLY A 299 88.93 42.89 33.72
CA GLY A 299 89.75 42.65 32.51
C GLY A 299 89.14 42.71 31.09
N VAL A 300 89.22 43.89 30.44
CA VAL A 300 89.60 44.07 29.00
C VAL A 300 88.62 43.67 27.85
N ARG A 301 88.09 44.72 27.17
CA ARG A 301 87.69 44.86 25.73
C ARG A 301 86.50 44.03 25.20
N CYS A 302 85.42 44.67 24.69
CA CYS A 302 85.21 45.35 23.38
C CYS A 302 84.96 44.36 22.22
N CYS A 303 84.08 44.63 21.24
CA CYS A 303 83.68 45.92 20.64
C CYS A 303 82.16 46.13 20.42
N CYS A 304 81.77 47.40 20.21
CA CYS A 304 80.63 47.97 19.44
C CYS A 304 79.23 47.28 19.48
N GLN A 305 78.14 47.98 19.84
CA GLN A 305 77.39 48.95 19.00
C GLN A 305 76.99 48.39 17.61
N MET A 306 75.73 48.50 17.14
CA MET A 306 74.66 49.45 17.52
C MET A 306 73.24 48.98 17.09
N CYS A 307 72.21 49.68 17.60
CA CYS A 307 70.83 49.76 17.08
C CYS A 307 69.85 48.58 17.27
N CYS A 308 68.55 48.90 17.12
CA CYS A 308 67.39 48.07 17.43
C CYS A 308 66.64 47.61 16.17
N GLY A 309 65.94 46.48 16.23
CA GLY A 309 64.97 46.04 15.20
C GLY A 309 64.86 44.51 15.09
N PRO A 310 63.70 43.88 15.38
CA PRO A 310 63.59 42.42 15.38
C PRO A 310 63.20 41.83 14.00
N PHE A 311 64.16 41.17 13.35
CA PHE A 311 63.98 40.30 12.17
C PHE A 311 65.24 39.42 12.01
N LEU A 312 65.22 38.17 11.52
CA LEU A 312 64.09 37.27 11.19
C LEU A 312 64.00 36.17 12.29
N LEU A 313 63.91 34.83 12.13
CA LEU A 313 63.79 33.80 11.07
C LEU A 313 63.08 32.58 11.79
N GLU A 314 62.43 31.57 11.21
CA GLU A 314 62.43 30.99 9.85
C GLU A 314 61.03 30.84 9.22
N THR A 315 61.05 30.91 7.89
CA THR A 315 60.09 30.33 6.92
C THR A 315 60.89 29.29 6.10
N PRO A 316 60.30 28.33 5.33
CA PRO A 316 58.98 28.47 4.69
C PRO A 316 58.13 27.21 4.47
N SER A 317 56.88 27.46 4.03
CA SER A 317 56.16 26.73 2.96
C SER A 317 56.13 25.20 2.95
N GLU A 318 54.92 24.66 3.16
CA GLU A 318 54.19 24.18 1.97
C GLU A 318 52.68 24.52 2.07
N TYR A 319 52.03 24.61 0.91
CA TYR A 319 50.72 25.25 0.74
C TYR A 319 49.73 24.24 0.16
N LEU A 320 48.72 23.84 0.93
CA LEU A 320 47.62 23.01 0.43
C LEU A 320 46.26 23.56 0.89
N GLU A 321 45.42 23.87 -0.09
CA GLU A 321 44.08 24.39 0.14
C GLU A 321 43.13 23.27 0.56
N VAL A 322 42.35 23.49 1.62
CA VAL A 322 41.07 22.77 1.81
C VAL A 322 39.95 23.79 1.91
N VAL A 323 39.31 23.97 0.75
CA VAL A 323 38.09 24.71 0.46
C VAL A 323 37.17 24.91 1.67
N ARG A 324 36.88 26.18 1.99
CA ARG A 324 35.70 26.56 2.78
C ARG A 324 34.46 26.29 1.93
N GLU A 325 33.77 25.19 2.18
CA GLU A 325 32.58 24.79 1.42
C GLU A 325 31.35 25.64 1.81
N ASN A 326 31.36 26.91 1.37
CA ASN A 326 30.17 27.73 1.31
C ASN A 326 29.19 27.08 0.32
N HIS A 327 28.17 26.39 0.80
CA HIS A 327 27.05 25.94 -0.04
C HIS A 327 26.33 27.15 -0.62
N GLY A 328 26.68 27.51 -1.85
CA GLY A 328 26.09 28.63 -2.56
C GLY A 328 24.60 28.43 -2.78
N LEU A 329 23.83 29.51 -2.62
CA LEU A 329 22.43 29.57 -3.00
C LEU A 329 22.30 29.29 -4.50
N LEU A 330 21.76 28.12 -4.88
CA LEU A 330 21.32 27.90 -6.25
C LEU A 330 20.06 28.74 -6.54
N PRO A 331 19.96 29.36 -7.73
CA PRO A 331 18.85 30.25 -8.07
C PRO A 331 17.53 29.48 -8.23
N PRO A 332 16.37 30.16 -8.11
CA PRO A 332 15.07 29.51 -8.27
C PRO A 332 14.88 28.96 -9.68
N LEU A 333 14.69 27.64 -9.78
CA LEU A 333 14.29 26.97 -11.03
C LEU A 333 12.83 27.29 -11.35
N TYR A 334 12.61 28.42 -12.02
CA TYR A 334 11.31 28.88 -12.49
C TYR A 334 10.81 27.97 -13.64
N LYS A 335 10.14 26.87 -13.31
CA LYS A 335 9.39 26.08 -14.29
C LYS A 335 8.08 26.78 -14.64
N SER A 336 7.82 26.89 -15.94
CA SER A 336 6.69 27.62 -16.49
C SER A 336 5.34 27.06 -16.02
N VAL A 337 4.49 27.94 -15.49
CA VAL A 337 3.05 27.68 -15.39
C VAL A 337 2.50 27.58 -16.81
N LYS A 338 2.04 26.41 -17.23
CA LYS A 338 1.16 26.29 -18.39
C LYS A 338 -0.24 26.69 -17.98
N THR A 339 -0.54 27.98 -18.11
CA THR A 339 -1.92 28.46 -18.16
C THR A 339 -2.59 27.90 -19.40
N TYR A 340 -3.54 26.98 -19.22
CA TYR A 340 -4.59 26.77 -20.21
C TYR A 340 -5.62 27.87 -19.99
N THR A 341 -5.78 28.76 -20.95
CA THR A 341 -6.98 29.60 -21.07
C THR A 341 -8.17 28.73 -21.46
N VAL A 342 -9.36 29.17 -21.06
CA VAL A 342 -10.67 28.61 -21.46
C VAL A 342 -10.82 28.65 -22.99
#